data_AF-A0A843BS21-F1
#
_entry.id   AF-A0A843BS21-F1
#
_cell.length_a   1.000
_cell.length_b   1.000
_cell.length_c   1.000
_cell.angle_alpha   90.00
_cell.angle_beta   90.00
_cell.angle_gamma   90.00
#
_symmetry.space_group_name_H-M   'P 1'
#
loop_
_entity.id
_entity.type
_entity.pdbx_description
1 polymer ?
#
loop_
_entity_poly.entity_id
_entity_poly.type
_entity_poly.pdbx_seq_one_letter_code
_entity_poly.pdbx_strand_id
1 'polypeptide(L)'
;MKIECFNCASNIADGQPICPICFAVQKKRFTREEVIDFLEAKYPTKPRTKSKFESTQKPLKQRSHGDWLVFGLATFGLGYYYYLLVTLKDLSDHWFYPHGPYENATKVDLFISSLIVMFTFFLGAPFIQYMRYEKLRRHLQKSPDREKRKLPLQGKYIALWYIALNVLFGGTFTMIITGILSVVIDMVTIIEFHSTAIMSIFFTGAGLVFLLMILVGVLIQIFERRWQTTYNSHILWHQRNLRQEKKSNMKISS
;
A
#
# COMPACT_ATOMS: atom_id res chain seq x y z
N MET A 1 -33.19 -37.28 17.01
CA MET A 1 -32.62 -38.26 17.95
C MET A 1 -32.20 -37.55 19.24
N LYS A 2 -32.19 -38.26 20.37
CA LYS A 2 -31.61 -37.77 21.64
C LYS A 2 -30.28 -38.49 21.86
N ILE A 3 -29.29 -37.79 22.39
CA ILE A 3 -27.95 -38.30 22.65
C ILE A 3 -27.60 -38.06 24.12
N GLU A 4 -26.72 -38.88 24.69
CA GLU A 4 -26.27 -38.69 26.07
C GLU A 4 -25.10 -37.69 26.16
N CYS A 5 -25.16 -36.79 27.14
CA CYS A 5 -24.06 -35.89 27.44
C CYS A 5 -22.87 -36.65 28.02
N PHE A 6 -21.66 -36.43 27.48
CA PHE A 6 -20.45 -37.10 27.98
C PHE A 6 -20.07 -36.79 29.44
N ASN A 7 -20.59 -35.71 30.04
CA ASN A 7 -20.22 -35.28 31.39
C ASN A 7 -21.24 -35.69 32.47
N CYS A 8 -22.55 -35.61 32.16
CA CYS A 8 -23.61 -35.86 33.14
C CYS A 8 -24.65 -36.88 32.69
N ALA A 9 -24.40 -37.61 31.58
CA ALA A 9 -25.26 -38.64 31.00
C ALA A 9 -26.71 -38.20 30.65
N SER A 10 -27.01 -36.90 30.72
CA SER A 10 -28.35 -36.39 30.42
C SER A 10 -28.66 -36.49 28.93
N ASN A 11 -29.91 -36.83 28.59
CA ASN A 11 -30.40 -36.81 27.22
C ASN A 11 -30.49 -35.38 26.67
N ILE A 12 -29.69 -35.07 25.64
CA ILE A 12 -29.67 -33.80 24.91
C ILE A 12 -30.09 -34.00 23.44
N ALA A 13 -30.53 -32.94 22.77
CA ALA A 13 -30.86 -33.00 21.35
C ALA A 13 -29.59 -33.22 20.51
N ASP A 14 -29.71 -34.01 19.43
CA ASP A 14 -28.57 -34.38 18.58
C ASP A 14 -27.83 -33.17 17.96
N GLY A 15 -28.53 -32.08 17.69
CA GLY A 15 -27.95 -30.82 17.17
C GLY A 15 -27.50 -29.82 18.24
N GLN A 16 -27.37 -30.21 19.51
CA GLN A 16 -27.08 -29.29 20.60
C GLN A 16 -25.64 -29.46 21.12
N PRO A 17 -24.71 -28.51 20.84
CA PRO A 17 -23.29 -28.64 21.20
C PRO A 17 -23.00 -28.43 22.69
N ILE A 18 -23.92 -27.83 23.45
CA ILE A 18 -23.75 -27.50 24.87
C ILE A 18 -24.88 -28.14 25.67
N CYS A 19 -24.52 -28.97 26.65
CA CYS A 19 -25.49 -29.59 27.55
C CYS A 19 -26.26 -28.52 28.34
N PRO A 20 -27.60 -28.52 28.35
CA PRO A 20 -28.39 -27.54 29.10
C PRO A 20 -28.36 -27.76 30.61
N ILE A 21 -27.92 -28.94 31.08
CA ILE A 21 -27.92 -29.30 32.50
C ILE A 21 -26.58 -28.95 33.16
N CYS A 22 -25.47 -29.39 32.58
CA CYS A 22 -24.13 -29.21 33.16
C CYS A 22 -23.25 -28.20 32.41
N PHE A 23 -23.76 -27.58 31.33
CA PHE A 23 -23.03 -26.63 30.49
C PHE A 23 -21.73 -27.16 29.84
N ALA A 24 -21.52 -28.49 29.84
CA ALA A 24 -20.37 -29.10 29.20
C ALA A 24 -20.48 -29.07 27.66
N VAL A 25 -19.41 -28.60 27.01
CA VAL A 25 -19.27 -28.57 25.54
C VAL A 25 -18.96 -29.97 25.02
N GLN A 26 -19.73 -30.44 24.03
CA GLN A 26 -19.57 -31.75 23.40
C GLN A 26 -18.43 -31.74 22.35
N LYS A 27 -17.20 -31.44 22.77
CA LYS A 27 -16.00 -31.20 21.91
C LYS A 27 -15.67 -32.34 20.93
N LYS A 28 -16.14 -33.56 21.17
CA LYS A 28 -15.91 -34.72 20.28
C LYS A 28 -16.82 -34.74 19.05
N ARG A 29 -17.91 -33.96 19.06
CA ARG A 29 -18.96 -33.98 18.02
C ARG A 29 -19.12 -32.68 17.27
N PHE A 30 -18.70 -31.56 17.88
CA PHE A 30 -18.85 -30.24 17.30
C PHE A 30 -17.52 -29.52 17.27
N THR A 31 -17.26 -28.86 16.15
CA THR A 31 -16.16 -27.94 15.96
C THR A 31 -16.34 -26.69 16.81
N ARG A 32 -15.26 -25.91 16.96
CA ARG A 32 -15.30 -24.66 17.73
C ARG A 32 -16.27 -23.67 17.09
N GLU A 33 -16.30 -23.63 15.77
CA GLU A 33 -17.13 -22.76 14.95
C GLU A 33 -18.62 -23.07 15.16
N GLU A 34 -19.02 -24.35 15.12
CA GLU A 34 -20.41 -24.78 15.36
C GLU A 34 -20.89 -24.46 16.78
N VAL A 35 -20.01 -24.55 17.78
CA VAL A 35 -20.33 -24.17 19.17
C VAL A 35 -20.56 -22.66 19.27
N ILE A 36 -19.76 -21.85 18.57
CA ILE A 36 -19.91 -20.39 18.53
C ILE A 36 -21.20 -20.00 17.82
N ASP A 37 -21.47 -20.56 16.64
CA ASP A 37 -22.69 -20.30 15.87
C ASP A 37 -23.96 -20.64 16.67
N PHE A 38 -23.94 -21.75 17.40
CA PHE A 38 -25.04 -22.13 18.30
C PHE A 38 -25.21 -21.15 19.47
N LEU A 39 -24.12 -20.70 20.08
CA LEU A 39 -24.16 -19.72 21.17
C LEU A 39 -24.69 -18.38 20.67
N GLU A 40 -24.27 -17.94 19.47
CA GLU A 40 -24.75 -16.72 18.84
C GLU A 40 -26.25 -16.79 18.47
N ALA A 41 -26.72 -17.94 17.99
CA ALA A 41 -28.13 -18.16 17.66
C ALA A 41 -29.03 -18.27 18.91
N LYS A 42 -28.55 -18.92 19.97
CA LYS A 42 -29.35 -19.25 21.16
C LYS A 42 -29.30 -18.18 22.25
N TYR A 43 -28.17 -17.48 22.38
CA TYR A 43 -27.96 -16.42 23.36
C TYR A 43 -27.42 -15.17 22.66
N PRO A 44 -28.26 -14.44 21.91
CA PRO A 44 -27.84 -13.20 21.26
C PRO A 44 -27.44 -12.18 22.34
N THR A 45 -26.14 -12.05 22.61
CA THR A 45 -25.62 -11.29 23.76
C THR A 45 -25.67 -9.77 23.59
N LYS A 46 -26.17 -9.25 22.45
CA LYS A 46 -26.62 -7.86 22.23
C LYS A 46 -27.19 -7.74 20.79
N PRO A 47 -28.14 -6.83 20.51
CA PRO A 47 -28.35 -6.37 19.14
C PRO A 47 -27.00 -5.87 18.62
N ARG A 48 -26.68 -6.10 17.34
CA ARG A 48 -25.50 -5.50 16.68
C ARG A 48 -25.53 -3.98 16.86
N THR A 49 -25.06 -3.50 18.01
CA THR A 49 -24.46 -2.18 18.11
C THR A 49 -23.19 -2.37 17.32
N LYS A 50 -23.25 -2.03 16.02
CA LYS A 50 -22.06 -1.66 15.27
C LYS A 50 -21.20 -0.90 16.27
N SER A 51 -19.99 -1.38 16.55
CA SER A 51 -19.08 -0.65 17.43
C SER A 51 -19.19 0.81 17.04
N LYS A 52 -19.44 1.68 18.03
CA LYS A 52 -19.31 3.13 17.84
C LYS A 52 -17.84 3.33 17.48
N PHE A 53 -17.54 3.16 16.21
CA PHE A 53 -16.30 3.54 15.60
C PHE A 53 -16.33 5.05 15.71
N GLU A 54 -15.67 5.58 16.73
CA GLU A 54 -15.10 6.91 16.64
C GLU A 54 -14.03 6.83 15.56
N SER A 55 -14.51 6.88 14.32
CA SER A 55 -13.70 7.25 13.20
C SER A 55 -13.06 8.57 13.61
N THR A 56 -11.74 8.58 13.70
CA THR A 56 -10.93 9.81 13.65
C THR A 56 -11.09 10.38 12.23
N GLN A 57 -12.30 10.85 11.97
CA GLN A 57 -12.90 11.02 10.65
C GLN A 57 -12.44 12.33 10.03
N LYS A 58 -11.12 12.54 9.94
CA LYS A 58 -10.62 13.64 9.11
C LYS A 58 -10.84 13.26 7.66
N PRO A 59 -11.64 14.03 6.89
CA PRO A 59 -11.80 13.76 5.47
C PRO A 59 -10.43 13.88 4.81
N LEU A 60 -9.91 12.78 4.27
CA LEU A 60 -8.69 12.81 3.49
C LEU A 60 -8.88 13.71 2.28
N LYS A 61 -7.91 14.59 2.02
CA LYS A 61 -7.97 15.53 0.90
C LYS A 61 -7.59 14.81 -0.39
N GLN A 62 -8.33 15.09 -1.46
CA GLN A 62 -7.88 14.72 -2.80
C GLN A 62 -6.57 15.44 -3.10
N ARG A 63 -5.69 14.76 -3.83
CA ARG A 63 -4.40 15.32 -4.25
C ARG A 63 -4.31 15.32 -5.77
N SER A 64 -3.78 16.42 -6.32
CA SER A 64 -3.46 16.56 -7.74
C SER A 64 -2.09 15.96 -8.02
N HIS A 65 -2.01 14.92 -8.85
CA HIS A 65 -0.71 14.33 -9.24
C HIS A 65 0.19 15.35 -9.96
N GLY A 66 -0.40 16.21 -10.79
CA GLY A 66 0.35 17.20 -11.58
C GLY A 66 1.08 18.20 -10.68
N ASP A 67 0.41 18.70 -9.65
CA ASP A 67 0.97 19.69 -8.73
C ASP A 67 2.17 19.12 -7.97
N TRP A 68 2.06 17.86 -7.54
CA TRP A 68 3.15 17.16 -6.83
C TRP A 68 4.31 16.77 -7.74
N LEU A 69 4.05 16.51 -9.02
CA LEU A 69 5.08 16.27 -10.02
C LEU A 69 5.88 17.54 -10.31
N VAL A 70 5.19 18.66 -10.54
CA VAL A 70 5.83 19.98 -10.75
C VAL A 70 6.60 20.39 -9.51
N PHE A 71 5.99 20.25 -8.33
CA PHE A 71 6.66 20.52 -7.05
C PHE A 71 7.88 19.62 -6.85
N GLY A 72 7.78 18.35 -7.22
CA GLY A 72 8.90 17.40 -7.22
C GLY A 72 10.06 17.87 -8.09
N LEU A 73 9.80 18.27 -9.33
CA LEU A 73 10.84 18.81 -10.24
C LEU A 73 11.47 20.09 -9.67
N ALA A 74 10.66 21.01 -9.17
CA ALA A 74 11.14 22.27 -8.57
C ALA A 74 12.02 22.07 -7.33
N THR A 75 11.89 20.93 -6.65
CA THR A 75 12.60 20.60 -5.41
C THR A 75 13.63 19.48 -5.60
N PHE A 76 14.05 19.22 -6.84
CA PHE A 76 15.01 18.15 -7.17
C PHE A 76 14.62 16.77 -6.60
N GLY A 77 13.31 16.48 -6.58
CA GLY A 77 12.74 15.21 -6.15
C GLY A 77 12.29 15.14 -4.69
N LEU A 78 12.70 16.08 -3.82
CA LEU A 78 12.32 16.07 -2.40
C LEU A 78 10.82 16.23 -2.19
N GLY A 79 10.18 17.09 -2.96
CA GLY A 79 8.73 17.32 -2.90
C GLY A 79 7.93 16.11 -3.38
N TYR A 80 8.43 15.40 -4.39
CA TYR A 80 7.82 14.15 -4.84
C TYR A 80 7.96 13.08 -3.76
N TYR A 81 9.13 13.00 -3.12
CA TYR A 81 9.36 12.08 -2.02
C TYR A 81 8.44 12.35 -0.81
N TYR A 82 8.28 13.61 -0.43
CA TYR A 82 7.32 14.01 0.60
C TYR A 82 5.90 13.57 0.22
N TYR A 83 5.49 13.79 -1.03
CA TYR A 83 4.21 13.30 -1.53
C TYR A 83 4.03 11.78 -1.38
N LEU A 84 5.07 10.99 -1.67
CA LEU A 84 5.02 9.54 -1.49
C LEU A 84 4.80 9.15 -0.03
N LEU A 85 5.53 9.79 0.90
CA LEU A 85 5.37 9.54 2.33
C LEU A 85 3.99 9.95 2.85
N VAL A 86 3.49 11.12 2.46
CA VAL A 86 2.19 11.60 2.93
C VAL A 86 1.07 10.75 2.33
N THR A 87 1.17 10.27 1.09
CA THR A 87 0.14 9.35 0.54
C THR A 87 0.21 7.96 1.18
N LEU A 88 1.40 7.49 1.53
CA LEU A 88 1.57 6.24 2.30
C LEU A 88 0.99 6.37 3.71
N LYS A 89 1.24 7.50 4.36
CA LYS A 89 0.65 7.85 5.66
C LYS A 89 -0.87 7.90 5.56
N ASP A 90 -1.41 8.66 4.61
CA ASP A 90 -2.86 8.75 4.39
C ASP A 90 -3.46 7.35 4.22
N LEU A 91 -2.89 6.48 3.38
CA LEU A 91 -3.38 5.11 3.21
C LEU A 91 -3.34 4.31 4.51
N SER A 92 -2.28 4.45 5.29
CA SER A 92 -2.13 3.74 6.55
C SER A 92 -3.10 4.26 7.62
N ASP A 93 -3.36 5.56 7.62
CA ASP A 93 -4.34 6.23 8.47
C ASP A 93 -5.79 5.97 7.98
N HIS A 94 -5.99 5.51 6.73
CA HIS A 94 -7.31 5.38 6.10
C HIS A 94 -8.07 4.10 6.44
N TRP A 95 -7.54 3.13 7.20
CA TRP A 95 -8.19 1.81 7.29
C TRP A 95 -9.20 1.63 8.44
N PHE A 96 -10.48 1.47 8.06
CA PHE A 96 -11.56 0.87 8.86
C PHE A 96 -11.31 -0.66 9.06
N TYR A 97 -10.64 -1.01 10.14
CA TYR A 97 -10.79 -2.25 10.95
C TYR A 97 -10.22 -1.88 12.32
N PRO A 98 -10.78 -2.37 13.46
CA PRO A 98 -10.23 -2.08 14.78
C PRO A 98 -8.75 -2.32 14.72
N HIS A 99 -8.00 -1.30 15.10
CA HIS A 99 -6.57 -1.40 15.20
C HIS A 99 -6.26 -2.61 16.07
N GLY A 100 -5.79 -3.69 15.44
CA GLY A 100 -5.19 -4.78 16.18
C GLY A 100 -3.98 -4.21 16.95
N PRO A 101 -3.48 -4.91 17.97
CA PRO A 101 -2.36 -4.44 18.81
C PRO A 101 -1.05 -4.11 18.05
N TYR A 102 -1.01 -4.28 16.72
CA TYR A 102 0.11 -4.00 15.82
C TYR A 102 0.03 -2.63 15.12
N GLU A 103 -0.80 -1.71 15.61
CA GLU A 103 -1.02 -0.35 15.08
C GLU A 103 0.24 0.54 15.02
N ASN A 104 1.33 0.12 15.67
CA ASN A 104 2.65 0.72 15.52
C ASN A 104 3.22 0.59 14.10
N ALA A 105 2.65 -0.27 13.25
CA ALA A 105 3.11 -0.52 11.88
C ALA A 105 3.19 0.75 11.03
N THR A 106 2.28 1.72 11.18
CA THR A 106 2.30 2.95 10.37
C THR A 106 3.51 3.85 10.69
N LYS A 107 3.82 4.00 11.97
CA LYS A 107 5.00 4.77 12.42
C LYS A 107 6.28 4.04 12.06
N VAL A 108 6.31 2.72 12.20
CA VAL A 108 7.45 1.87 11.82
C VAL A 108 7.68 1.91 10.31
N ASP A 109 6.64 1.81 9.48
CA ASP A 109 6.74 1.89 8.02
C ASP A 109 7.26 3.25 7.56
N LEU A 110 6.77 4.34 8.16
CA LEU A 110 7.24 5.70 7.86
C LEU A 110 8.68 5.92 8.33
N PHE A 111 9.04 5.39 9.51
CA PHE A 111 10.39 5.45 10.05
C PHE A 111 11.36 4.66 9.16
N ILE A 112 11.05 3.40 8.84
CA ILE A 112 11.84 2.55 7.94
C ILE A 112 11.96 3.22 6.57
N SER A 113 10.87 3.74 6.01
CA SER A 113 10.90 4.46 4.73
C SER A 113 11.83 5.68 4.78
N SER A 114 11.76 6.47 5.86
CA SER A 114 12.65 7.63 6.04
C SER A 114 14.12 7.24 6.19
N LEU A 115 14.42 6.16 6.92
CA LEU A 115 15.78 5.63 7.05
C LEU A 115 16.31 5.11 5.72
N ILE A 116 15.54 4.26 5.01
CA ILE A 116 15.95 3.72 3.71
C ILE A 116 16.23 4.86 2.73
N VAL A 117 15.54 5.98 2.81
CA VAL A 117 15.77 7.10 1.88
C VAL A 117 16.97 7.95 2.27
N MET A 118 17.21 8.15 3.56
CA MET A 118 18.46 8.80 4.01
C MET A 118 19.69 7.98 3.63
N PHE A 119 19.65 6.65 3.75
CA PHE A 119 20.81 5.79 3.54
C PHE A 119 20.94 5.25 2.11
N THR A 120 19.82 5.08 1.41
CA THR A 120 19.74 4.39 0.12
C THR A 120 18.64 5.01 -0.73
N PHE A 121 18.81 6.27 -1.15
CA PHE A 121 17.87 6.97 -2.02
C PHE A 121 17.41 6.10 -3.21
N PHE A 122 18.32 5.31 -3.78
CA PHE A 122 18.09 4.35 -4.86
C PHE A 122 17.20 3.13 -4.51
N LEU A 123 17.10 2.73 -3.24
CA LEU A 123 16.23 1.62 -2.80
C LEU A 123 14.94 2.12 -2.13
N GLY A 124 14.99 3.33 -1.60
CA GLY A 124 13.89 4.00 -0.92
C GLY A 124 12.66 4.21 -1.79
N ALA A 125 12.84 4.82 -2.96
CA ALA A 125 11.73 5.08 -3.86
C ALA A 125 11.03 3.79 -4.33
N PRO A 126 11.74 2.74 -4.82
CA PRO A 126 11.10 1.46 -5.15
C PRO A 126 10.32 0.84 -3.99
N PHE A 127 10.87 0.87 -2.77
CA PHE A 127 10.23 0.30 -1.59
C PHE A 127 8.93 1.03 -1.21
N ILE A 128 8.96 2.35 -1.18
CA ILE A 128 7.76 3.13 -0.85
C ILE A 128 6.68 2.93 -1.92
N GLN A 129 7.07 2.84 -3.19
CA GLN A 129 6.13 2.57 -4.26
C GLN A 129 5.51 1.18 -4.17
N TYR A 130 6.31 0.17 -3.85
CA TYR A 130 5.79 -1.16 -3.51
C TYR A 130 4.71 -1.08 -2.43
N MET A 131 5.03 -0.42 -1.31
CA MET A 131 4.13 -0.31 -0.15
C MET A 131 2.84 0.45 -0.48
N ARG A 132 2.93 1.57 -1.23
CA ARG A 132 1.78 2.38 -1.66
C ARG A 132 0.82 1.56 -2.53
N TYR A 133 1.35 0.85 -3.52
CA TYR A 133 0.54 0.06 -4.44
C TYR A 133 -0.10 -1.16 -3.75
N GLU A 134 0.65 -1.88 -2.91
CA GLU A 134 0.11 -3.02 -2.18
C GLU A 134 -0.93 -2.62 -1.15
N LYS A 135 -0.69 -1.55 -0.36
CA LYS A 135 -1.70 -1.06 0.59
C LYS A 135 -2.98 -0.69 -0.13
N LEU A 136 -2.92 0.15 -1.18
CA LEU A 136 -4.10 0.52 -1.95
C LEU A 136 -4.82 -0.71 -2.51
N ARG A 137 -4.09 -1.66 -3.10
CA ARG A 137 -4.70 -2.87 -3.67
C ARG A 137 -5.42 -3.69 -2.61
N ARG A 138 -4.82 -3.89 -1.44
CA ARG A 138 -5.48 -4.57 -0.32
C ARG A 138 -6.72 -3.80 0.13
N HIS A 139 -6.71 -2.46 0.14
CA HIS A 139 -7.89 -1.64 0.51
C HIS A 139 -9.04 -1.90 -0.45
N LEU A 140 -8.76 -1.90 -1.75
CA LEU A 140 -9.77 -2.13 -2.78
C LEU A 140 -10.32 -3.56 -2.73
N GLN A 141 -9.50 -4.56 -2.41
CA GLN A 141 -9.91 -5.96 -2.29
C GLN A 141 -10.84 -6.21 -1.10
N LYS A 142 -10.64 -5.50 0.01
CA LYS A 142 -11.50 -5.59 1.19
C LYS A 142 -12.73 -4.68 1.12
N SER A 143 -12.80 -3.80 0.11
CA SER A 143 -13.93 -2.89 -0.07
C SER A 143 -15.19 -3.67 -0.51
N PRO A 144 -16.39 -3.34 -0.01
CA PRO A 144 -17.63 -4.03 -0.37
C PRO A 144 -18.00 -3.91 -1.86
N ASP A 145 -17.40 -2.97 -2.61
CA ASP A 145 -17.58 -2.77 -4.04
C ASP A 145 -16.45 -3.36 -4.92
N ARG A 146 -15.70 -4.33 -4.39
CA ARG A 146 -14.51 -4.95 -5.03
C ARG A 146 -14.70 -5.35 -6.50
N GLU A 147 -15.87 -5.86 -6.87
CA GLU A 147 -16.14 -6.39 -8.22
C GLU A 147 -16.22 -5.31 -9.29
N LYS A 148 -16.56 -4.08 -8.91
CA LYS A 148 -16.72 -2.96 -9.85
C LYS A 148 -15.46 -2.12 -10.00
N ARG A 149 -14.43 -2.37 -9.18
CA ARG A 149 -13.22 -1.53 -9.13
C ARG A 149 -12.08 -2.10 -9.97
N LYS A 150 -11.48 -1.23 -10.78
CA LYS A 150 -10.20 -1.52 -11.44
C LYS A 150 -9.08 -1.50 -10.39
N LEU A 151 -8.39 -2.62 -10.23
CA LEU A 151 -7.25 -2.73 -9.32
C LEU A 151 -6.01 -2.05 -9.95
N PRO A 152 -5.18 -1.37 -9.15
CA PRO A 152 -3.90 -0.87 -9.62
C PRO A 152 -2.95 -2.03 -9.95
N LEU A 153 -1.82 -1.69 -10.60
CA LEU A 153 -0.71 -2.62 -10.82
C LEU A 153 -0.27 -3.28 -9.49
N GLN A 154 0.27 -4.48 -9.53
CA GLN A 154 0.81 -5.10 -8.30
C GLN A 154 2.06 -4.34 -7.84
N GLY A 155 2.26 -4.23 -6.52
CA GLY A 155 3.38 -3.45 -5.96
C GLY A 155 4.76 -3.91 -6.46
N LYS A 156 4.93 -5.23 -6.67
CA LYS A 156 6.18 -5.81 -7.19
C LYS A 156 6.56 -5.28 -8.59
N TYR A 157 5.57 -5.06 -9.46
CA TYR A 157 5.84 -4.62 -10.84
C TYR A 157 6.22 -3.15 -10.88
N ILE A 158 5.54 -2.30 -10.11
CA ILE A 158 5.91 -0.87 -10.06
C ILE A 158 7.29 -0.70 -9.44
N ALA A 159 7.62 -1.46 -8.38
CA ALA A 159 8.93 -1.43 -7.76
C ALA A 159 10.02 -1.84 -8.76
N LEU A 160 9.79 -2.88 -9.58
CA LEU A 160 10.72 -3.29 -10.62
C LEU A 160 10.96 -2.18 -11.66
N TRP A 161 9.92 -1.46 -12.07
CA TRP A 161 10.09 -0.32 -12.99
C TRP A 161 10.92 0.81 -12.37
N TYR A 162 10.74 1.11 -11.08
CA TYR A 162 11.58 2.10 -10.39
C TYR A 162 13.03 1.61 -10.22
N ILE A 163 13.25 0.31 -9.97
CA ILE A 163 14.60 -0.27 -9.95
C ILE A 163 15.25 -0.14 -11.34
N ALA A 164 14.51 -0.47 -12.40
CA ALA A 164 14.99 -0.31 -13.77
C ALA A 164 15.35 1.15 -14.08
N LEU A 165 14.49 2.11 -13.68
CA LEU A 165 14.78 3.54 -13.83
C LEU A 165 16.06 3.95 -13.09
N ASN A 166 16.25 3.47 -11.87
CA ASN A 166 17.43 3.75 -11.05
C ASN A 166 18.71 3.17 -11.65
N VAL A 167 18.66 1.95 -12.21
CA VAL A 167 19.78 1.33 -12.93
C VAL A 167 20.12 2.13 -14.19
N LEU A 168 19.12 2.56 -14.96
CA LEU A 168 19.34 3.38 -16.16
C LEU A 168 19.93 4.75 -15.80
N PHE A 169 19.45 5.38 -14.73
CA PHE A 169 19.98 6.64 -14.23
C PHE A 169 21.43 6.49 -13.78
N GLY A 170 21.73 5.48 -12.95
CA GLY A 170 23.09 5.18 -12.49
C GLY A 170 24.04 4.82 -13.63
N GLY A 171 23.56 4.07 -14.64
CA GLY A 171 24.31 3.73 -15.84
C GLY A 171 24.64 4.96 -16.68
N THR A 172 23.65 5.81 -16.95
CA THR A 172 23.83 7.08 -17.68
C THR A 172 24.84 7.98 -16.96
N PHE A 173 24.69 8.13 -15.64
CA PHE A 173 25.58 8.96 -14.84
C PHE A 173 27.02 8.42 -14.82
N THR A 174 27.20 7.10 -14.66
CA THR A 174 28.51 6.46 -14.72
C THR A 174 29.16 6.66 -16.09
N MET A 175 28.42 6.50 -17.19
CA MET A 175 28.96 6.72 -18.54
C MET A 175 29.39 8.19 -18.76
N ILE A 176 28.60 9.15 -18.27
CA ILE A 176 28.96 10.57 -18.34
C ILE A 176 30.24 10.84 -17.53
N ILE A 177 30.34 10.34 -16.31
CA ILE A 177 31.54 10.50 -15.47
C ILE A 177 32.76 9.89 -16.16
N THR A 178 32.66 8.68 -16.68
CA THR A 178 33.79 8.03 -17.38
C THR A 178 34.19 8.82 -18.63
N GLY A 179 33.21 9.35 -19.37
CA GLY A 179 33.48 10.23 -20.51
C GLY A 179 34.22 11.50 -20.13
N ILE A 180 33.79 12.18 -19.05
CA ILE A 180 34.46 13.38 -18.52
C ILE A 180 35.86 13.04 -18.00
N LEU A 181 36.01 11.95 -17.24
CA LEU A 181 37.29 11.52 -16.70
C LEU A 181 38.30 11.21 -17.81
N SER A 182 37.84 10.60 -18.92
CA SER A 182 38.67 10.38 -20.10
C SER A 182 39.23 11.69 -20.66
N VAL A 183 38.40 12.75 -20.74
CA VAL A 183 38.83 14.08 -21.20
C VAL A 183 39.86 14.69 -20.25
N VAL A 184 39.63 14.58 -18.93
CA VAL A 184 40.56 15.11 -17.92
C VAL A 184 41.90 14.41 -17.97
N ILE A 185 41.92 13.08 -18.13
CA ILE A 185 43.15 12.30 -18.25
C ILE A 185 43.92 12.74 -19.50
N ASP A 186 43.24 12.88 -20.63
CA ASP A 186 43.84 13.31 -21.91
C ASP A 186 44.44 14.73 -21.85
N MET A 187 43.82 15.65 -21.10
CA MET A 187 44.41 16.97 -20.86
C MET A 187 45.69 16.92 -20.02
N VAL A 188 45.85 15.90 -19.17
CA VAL A 188 46.99 15.75 -18.26
C VAL A 188 48.10 14.89 -18.86
N THR A 189 47.75 13.89 -19.67
CA THR A 189 48.70 12.98 -20.32
C THR A 189 48.87 13.38 -21.77
N ILE A 190 50.10 13.65 -22.23
CA ILE A 190 50.44 13.95 -23.65
C ILE A 190 50.29 12.68 -24.51
N ILE A 191 49.09 12.10 -24.58
CA ILE A 191 48.77 10.87 -25.30
C ILE A 191 47.63 11.19 -26.27
N GLU A 192 47.95 11.86 -27.38
CA GLU A 192 46.99 12.59 -28.22
C GLU A 192 45.98 11.75 -29.04
N PHE A 193 46.01 10.41 -29.02
CA PHE A 193 45.37 9.63 -30.11
C PHE A 193 44.20 8.69 -29.75
N HIS A 194 43.79 8.56 -28.49
CA HIS A 194 42.70 7.60 -28.14
C HIS A 194 41.51 8.20 -27.37
N SER A 195 41.60 9.42 -26.87
CA SER A 195 40.55 10.00 -26.02
C SER A 195 39.27 10.37 -26.76
N THR A 196 39.34 10.89 -27.99
CA THR A 196 38.16 11.36 -28.74
C THR A 196 37.19 10.24 -29.13
N ALA A 197 37.70 9.08 -29.54
CA ALA A 197 36.89 7.91 -29.85
C ALA A 197 36.23 7.32 -28.60
N ILE A 198 36.98 7.18 -27.51
CA ILE A 198 36.48 6.70 -26.21
C ILE A 198 35.38 7.62 -25.68
N MET A 199 35.61 8.93 -25.72
CA MET A 199 34.65 9.95 -25.37
C MET A 199 33.35 9.79 -26.18
N SER A 200 33.45 9.72 -27.50
CA SER A 200 32.28 9.57 -28.39
C SER A 200 31.45 8.32 -28.06
N ILE A 201 32.11 7.19 -27.78
CA ILE A 201 31.44 5.94 -27.39
C ILE A 201 30.66 6.12 -26.08
N PHE A 202 31.27 6.71 -25.05
CA PHE A 202 30.60 6.89 -23.76
C PHE A 202 29.45 7.90 -23.83
N PHE A 203 29.59 9.01 -24.55
CA PHE A 203 28.50 9.98 -24.72
C PHE A 203 27.36 9.45 -25.58
N THR A 204 27.68 8.72 -26.66
CA THR A 204 26.65 8.07 -27.49
C THR A 204 25.91 6.99 -26.69
N GLY A 205 26.65 6.18 -25.95
CA GLY A 205 26.08 5.20 -25.02
C GLY A 205 25.18 5.85 -23.98
N ALA A 206 25.65 6.92 -23.33
CA ALA A 206 24.86 7.69 -22.36
C ALA A 206 23.58 8.25 -22.99
N GLY A 207 23.66 8.78 -24.22
CA GLY A 207 22.49 9.27 -24.96
C GLY A 207 21.45 8.17 -25.23
N LEU A 208 21.88 6.97 -25.64
CA LEU A 208 20.98 5.84 -25.86
C LEU A 208 20.32 5.35 -24.55
N VAL A 209 21.10 5.22 -23.47
CA VAL A 209 20.58 4.83 -22.15
C VAL A 209 19.61 5.91 -21.62
N PHE A 210 19.89 7.18 -21.87
CA PHE A 210 19.02 8.30 -21.50
C PHE A 210 17.67 8.26 -22.23
N LEU A 211 17.66 7.94 -23.53
CA LEU A 211 16.40 7.74 -24.28
C LEU A 211 15.57 6.59 -23.71
N LEU A 212 16.22 5.48 -23.35
CA LEU A 212 15.54 4.36 -22.69
C LEU A 212 14.99 4.77 -21.31
N MET A 213 15.74 5.57 -20.55
CA MET A 213 15.31 6.13 -19.28
C MET A 213 14.05 6.99 -19.42
N ILE A 214 13.96 7.83 -20.47
CA ILE A 214 12.74 8.62 -20.76
C ILE A 214 11.55 7.69 -20.99
N LEU A 215 11.72 6.64 -21.81
CA LEU A 215 10.65 5.69 -22.10
C LEU A 215 10.14 5.00 -20.83
N VAL A 216 11.05 4.53 -19.98
CA VAL A 216 10.70 3.95 -18.67
C VAL A 216 9.99 4.98 -17.78
N GLY A 217 10.48 6.22 -17.76
CA GLY A 217 9.88 7.33 -17.02
C GLY A 217 8.44 7.61 -17.43
N VAL A 218 8.13 7.62 -18.73
CA VAL A 218 6.76 7.80 -19.25
C VAL A 218 5.85 6.66 -18.79
N LEU A 219 6.31 5.41 -18.85
CA LEU A 219 5.54 4.26 -18.36
C LEU A 219 5.21 4.38 -16.87
N ILE A 220 6.20 4.74 -16.05
CA ILE A 220 6.01 5.00 -14.61
C ILE A 220 4.97 6.09 -14.40
N GLN A 221 5.04 7.20 -15.15
CA GLN A 221 4.06 8.28 -15.04
C GLN A 221 2.63 7.84 -15.38
N ILE A 222 2.47 6.98 -16.39
CA ILE A 222 1.17 6.40 -16.72
C ILE A 222 0.64 5.56 -15.55
N PHE A 223 1.50 4.74 -14.93
CA PHE A 223 1.13 3.92 -13.78
C PHE A 223 0.77 4.78 -12.56
N GLU A 224 1.52 5.84 -12.27
CA GLU A 224 1.23 6.77 -11.17
C GLU A 224 -0.10 7.49 -11.38
N ARG A 225 -0.36 7.98 -12.59
CA ARG A 225 -1.63 8.65 -12.91
C ARG A 225 -2.83 7.71 -12.73
N ARG A 226 -2.70 6.45 -13.14
CA ARG A 226 -3.74 5.42 -12.91
C ARG A 226 -3.92 5.15 -11.43
N TRP A 227 -2.83 4.99 -10.69
CA TRP A 227 -2.87 4.79 -9.24
C TRP A 227 -3.58 5.95 -8.54
N GLN A 228 -3.23 7.19 -8.87
CA GLN A 228 -3.83 8.38 -8.26
C GLN A 228 -5.32 8.48 -8.56
N THR A 229 -5.74 8.15 -9.78
CA THR A 229 -7.15 8.14 -10.15
C THR A 229 -7.92 7.12 -9.32
N THR A 230 -7.38 5.91 -9.15
CA THR A 230 -7.97 4.86 -8.33
C THR A 230 -8.01 5.28 -6.85
N TYR A 231 -6.94 5.85 -6.33
CA TYR A 231 -6.85 6.37 -4.98
C TYR A 231 -7.91 7.47 -4.72
N ASN A 232 -7.97 8.50 -5.56
CA ASN A 232 -8.94 9.58 -5.41
C ASN A 232 -10.39 9.09 -5.53
N SER A 233 -10.68 8.13 -6.42
CA SER A 233 -12.02 7.53 -6.52
C SER A 233 -12.40 6.74 -5.25
N HIS A 234 -11.42 6.10 -4.61
CA HIS A 234 -11.60 5.44 -3.33
C HIS A 234 -11.89 6.41 -2.19
N ILE A 235 -11.11 7.48 -2.09
CA ILE A 235 -11.32 8.58 -1.13
C ILE A 235 -12.73 9.17 -1.29
N LEU A 236 -13.14 9.46 -2.54
CA LEU A 236 -14.46 10.01 -2.86
C LEU A 236 -15.61 9.11 -2.42
N TRP A 237 -15.51 7.82 -2.76
CA TRP A 237 -16.50 6.84 -2.35
C TRP A 237 -16.60 6.77 -0.82
N HIS A 238 -15.46 6.76 -0.13
CA HIS A 238 -15.43 6.73 1.34
C HIS A 238 -16.11 7.97 1.94
N GLN A 239 -15.75 9.17 1.46
CA GLN A 239 -16.37 10.41 1.91
C GLN A 239 -17.89 10.43 1.71
N ARG A 240 -18.40 9.84 0.62
CA ARG A 240 -19.85 9.72 0.37
C ARG A 240 -20.52 8.81 1.40
N ASN A 241 -19.93 7.66 1.69
CA ASN A 241 -20.50 6.71 2.67
C ASN A 241 -20.50 7.31 4.07
N LEU A 242 -19.43 7.98 4.49
CA LEU A 242 -19.38 8.67 5.78
C LEU A 242 -20.48 9.72 5.93
N ARG A 243 -20.74 10.50 4.87
CA ARG A 243 -21.82 11.49 4.86
C ARG A 243 -23.20 10.83 4.99
N GLN A 244 -23.39 9.66 4.38
CA GLN A 244 -24.64 8.91 4.48
C GLN A 244 -24.85 8.35 5.90
N GLU A 245 -23.82 7.77 6.52
CA GLU A 245 -23.89 7.27 7.90
C GLU A 245 -24.17 8.40 8.91
N LYS A 246 -23.53 9.56 8.73
CA LYS A 246 -23.82 10.73 9.58
C LYS A 246 -25.27 11.18 9.46
N LYS A 247 -25.82 11.19 8.24
CA LYS A 247 -27.23 11.52 7.98
C LYS A 247 -28.18 10.48 8.58
N SER A 248 -27.87 9.18 8.50
CA SER A 248 -28.72 8.15 9.10
C SER A 248 -28.72 8.23 10.63
N ASN A 249 -27.57 8.51 11.24
CA ASN A 249 -27.47 8.62 12.70
C ASN A 249 -28.22 9.85 13.24
N MET A 250 -28.19 10.98 12.53
CA MET A 250 -28.96 12.18 12.91
C MET A 250 -30.48 11.94 12.87
N LYS A 251 -30.97 11.15 11.91
CA LYS A 251 -32.39 10.80 11.81
C LYS A 251 -32.88 9.85 12.91
N ILE A 252 -31.99 9.06 13.51
CA ILE A 252 -32.35 8.12 14.58
C ILE A 252 -32.38 8.85 15.95
N SER A 253 -31.66 9.97 16.09
CA SER A 253 -31.61 10.78 17.31
C SER A 253 -32.66 11.89 17.40
N SER A 254 -33.48 12.07 16.37
CA SER A 254 -34.58 13.06 16.29
C SER A 254 -35.92 12.38 16.43
#